data_AF-A0A0B6ZBL8-F1
#
_entry.id   AF-A0A0B6ZBL8-F1
#
_cell.length_a   1.000
_cell.length_b   1.000
_cell.length_c   1.000
_cell.angle_alpha   90.00
_cell.angle_beta   90.00
_cell.angle_gamma   90.00
#
_symmetry.space_group_name_H-M   'P 1'
#
loop_
_entity.id
_entity.type
_entity.pdbx_description
1 polymer ?
#
loop_
_entity_poly.entity_id
_entity_poly.type
_entity_poly.pdbx_seq_one_letter_code
_entity_poly.pdbx_strand_id
1 'polypeptide(L)'
;KMDASKKKYVNCEKCIEDSDCGFCYTGSENEGTCLSVKKHDEDTLSNYGRCHNETVKDALDMTFSHGYCPTNYTWMAVFGLALFVMAFAPGLGPMPWTINSE
;
A
#
# COMPACT_ATOMS: atom_id res chain seq x y z
N LYS A 1 -7.16 19.47 15.08
CA LYS A 1 -6.96 19.43 13.61
C LYS A 1 -5.53 19.90 13.40
N MET A 2 -4.59 18.95 13.40
CA MET A 2 -3.15 19.23 13.52
C MET A 2 -2.49 18.82 12.21
N ASP A 3 -1.88 19.81 11.58
CA ASP A 3 -1.40 19.83 10.21
C ASP A 3 -0.30 18.79 9.94
N ALA A 4 -0.49 17.99 8.89
CA ALA A 4 0.44 16.98 8.36
C ALA A 4 1.84 17.51 7.97
N SER A 5 2.07 18.83 8.07
CA SER A 5 3.28 19.51 7.59
C SER A 5 4.53 19.32 8.49
N LYS A 6 4.43 18.78 9.72
CA LYS A 6 5.58 18.70 10.67
C LYS A 6 5.86 17.34 11.30
N LYS A 7 5.41 16.22 10.73
CA LYS A 7 5.73 14.90 11.29
C LYS A 7 6.83 14.21 10.47
N LYS A 8 8.06 14.19 10.99
CA LYS A 8 9.18 13.48 10.37
C LYS A 8 9.13 12.00 10.76
N TYR A 9 8.34 11.24 10.01
CA TYR A 9 8.33 9.78 10.16
C TYR A 9 9.52 9.18 9.41
N VAL A 10 10.36 8.44 10.13
CA VAL A 10 11.45 7.65 9.56
C VAL A 10 10.92 6.33 8.99
N ASN A 11 9.82 5.82 9.54
CA ASN A 11 9.21 4.56 9.16
C ASN A 11 7.97 4.81 8.30
N CYS A 12 7.88 4.11 7.15
CA CYS A 12 6.75 4.19 6.24
C CYS A 12 5.42 3.81 6.94
N GLU A 13 5.41 2.75 7.76
CA GLU A 13 4.22 2.29 8.50
C GLU A 13 3.56 3.40 9.34
N LYS A 14 4.36 4.25 10.00
CA LYS A 14 3.84 5.35 10.82
C LYS A 14 3.39 6.56 9.98
N CYS A 15 3.92 6.67 8.76
CA CYS A 15 3.56 7.72 7.81
C CYS A 15 2.18 7.46 7.21
N ILE A 16 1.91 6.22 6.80
CA ILE A 16 0.67 5.84 6.10
C ILE A 16 -0.56 5.74 7.02
N GLU A 17 -0.37 5.74 8.34
CA GLU A 17 -1.47 5.81 9.31
C GLU A 17 -2.25 7.14 9.22
N ASP A 18 -1.59 8.19 8.73
CA ASP A 18 -2.20 9.51 8.54
C ASP A 18 -2.69 9.63 7.08
N SER A 19 -4.01 9.71 6.88
CA SER A 19 -4.61 9.79 5.54
C SER A 19 -4.31 11.10 4.80
N ASP A 20 -3.69 12.09 5.44
CA ASP A 20 -3.21 13.30 4.78
C ASP A 20 -1.73 13.20 4.34
N CYS A 21 -1.08 12.05 4.58
CA CYS A 21 0.34 11.77 4.31
C CYS A 21 0.53 10.64 3.30
N GLY A 22 1.71 10.63 2.68
CA GLY A 22 2.17 9.57 1.78
C GLY A 22 3.70 9.46 1.81
N PHE A 23 4.20 8.30 1.41
CA PHE A 23 5.62 7.99 1.48
C PHE A 23 6.25 8.09 0.08
N CYS A 24 7.27 8.94 -0.04
CA CYS A 24 8.02 9.15 -1.29
C CYS A 24 9.39 8.48 -1.15
N TYR A 25 9.67 7.49 -1.97
CA TYR A 25 10.90 6.68 -1.89
C TYR A 25 11.53 6.47 -3.27
N THR A 26 12.81 6.09 -3.29
CA THR A 26 13.55 5.75 -4.51
C THR A 26 14.22 4.41 -4.31
N GLY A 27 13.87 3.42 -5.16
CA GLY A 27 14.40 2.05 -5.10
C GLY A 27 14.05 1.25 -3.83
N SER A 28 14.54 1.67 -2.67
CA SER A 28 14.49 1.01 -1.37
C SER A 28 13.38 1.59 -0.48
N GLU A 29 12.58 0.74 0.19
CA GLU A 29 11.57 1.15 1.19
C GLU A 29 12.13 2.00 2.34
N ASN A 30 13.43 1.86 2.63
CA ASN A 30 14.10 2.53 3.75
C ASN A 30 14.68 3.91 3.37
N GLU A 31 14.71 4.23 2.07
CA GLU A 31 15.29 5.46 1.53
C GLU A 31 14.18 6.36 0.99
N GLY A 32 13.26 6.71 1.89
CA GLY A 32 12.11 7.53 1.58
C GLY A 32 11.81 8.56 2.66
N THR A 33 10.98 9.54 2.30
CA THR A 33 10.52 10.60 3.19
C THR A 33 9.01 10.66 3.19
N CYS A 34 8.43 10.80 4.38
CA CYS A 34 7.02 11.06 4.55
C CYS A 34 6.68 12.51 4.20
N LEU A 35 5.71 12.71 3.30
CA LEU A 35 5.26 14.02 2.83
C LEU A 35 3.73 14.08 2.80
N SER A 36 3.15 15.27 2.89
CA SER A 36 1.70 15.42 2.82
C SER A 36 1.16 15.25 1.39
N VAL A 37 -0.01 14.64 1.23
CA VAL A 37 -0.65 14.37 -0.07
C VAL A 37 -1.32 15.63 -0.63
N LYS A 38 -1.34 15.78 -1.96
CA LYS A 38 -2.06 16.84 -2.66
C LYS A 38 -3.54 16.45 -2.83
N LYS A 39 -4.42 16.97 -1.98
CA LYS A 39 -5.88 16.66 -1.90
C LYS A 39 -6.74 16.90 -3.17
N HIS A 40 -6.16 17.43 -4.25
CA HIS A 40 -6.91 17.83 -5.45
C HIS A 40 -6.46 17.04 -6.70
N ASP A 41 -5.51 16.11 -6.56
CA ASP A 41 -4.78 15.55 -7.69
C ASP A 41 -4.48 14.07 -7.42
N GLU A 42 -5.46 13.20 -7.74
CA GLU A 42 -5.35 11.74 -7.90
C GLU A 42 -4.51 10.98 -6.83
N ASP A 43 -4.36 11.52 -5.61
CA ASP A 43 -3.55 11.01 -4.48
C ASP A 43 -2.16 10.42 -4.85
N THR A 44 -1.60 10.85 -5.99
CA THR A 44 -0.38 10.27 -6.59
C THR A 44 0.83 11.19 -6.47
N LEU A 45 0.61 12.41 -5.99
CA LEU A 45 1.62 13.45 -5.84
C LEU A 45 1.61 14.03 -4.42
N SER A 46 2.80 14.39 -3.98
CA SER A 46 3.01 15.12 -2.73
C SER A 46 2.72 16.62 -2.92
N ASN A 47 2.24 17.26 -1.86
CA ASN A 47 2.06 18.70 -1.82
C ASN A 47 3.40 19.46 -1.93
N TYR A 48 4.51 18.85 -1.49
CA TYR A 48 5.86 19.42 -1.54
C TYR A 48 6.96 18.35 -1.64
N GLY A 49 8.19 18.75 -1.98
CA GLY A 49 9.35 17.85 -2.02
C GLY A 49 9.56 17.14 -3.37
N ARG A 50 10.28 16.02 -3.34
CA ARG A 50 10.77 15.34 -4.56
C ARG A 50 9.67 14.65 -5.37
N CYS A 51 8.59 14.23 -4.72
CA CYS A 51 7.40 13.66 -5.37
C CYS A 51 6.30 14.69 -5.65
N HIS A 52 6.65 15.98 -5.84
CA HIS A 52 5.66 17.04 -6.10
C HIS A 52 5.20 17.10 -7.56
N ASN A 53 6.08 16.79 -8.51
CA ASN A 53 5.82 16.82 -9.94
C ASN A 53 6.05 15.43 -10.55
N GLU A 54 5.15 15.03 -11.45
CA GLU A 54 5.23 13.77 -12.20
C GLU A 54 6.52 13.66 -13.02
N THR A 55 6.96 14.72 -13.69
CA THR A 55 8.17 14.72 -14.52
C THR A 55 9.45 14.53 -13.69
N VAL A 56 9.46 15.10 -12.46
CA VAL A 56 10.60 15.00 -11.54
C VAL A 56 10.62 13.64 -10.86
N LYS A 57 9.43 13.09 -10.55
CA LYS A 57 9.22 11.75 -10.02
C LYS A 57 9.77 10.70 -10.99
N ASP A 58 9.41 10.79 -12.27
CA ASP A 58 9.85 9.89 -13.33
C ASP A 58 11.35 10.02 -13.61
N ALA A 59 11.85 11.26 -13.74
CA ALA A 59 13.27 11.51 -14.00
C ALA A 59 14.22 11.04 -12.89
N LEU A 60 13.72 10.90 -11.65
CA LEU A 60 14.49 10.47 -10.47
C LEU A 60 14.15 9.04 -10.03
N ASP A 61 13.35 8.30 -10.81
CA ASP A 61 12.87 6.95 -10.47
C ASP A 61 12.29 6.88 -9.04
N MET A 62 11.53 7.91 -8.67
CA MET A 62 10.88 7.99 -7.36
C MET A 62 9.45 7.50 -7.46
N THR A 63 8.98 6.82 -6.44
CA THR A 63 7.58 6.38 -6.34
C THR A 63 6.93 6.99 -5.11
N PHE A 64 5.69 7.44 -5.28
CA PHE A 64 4.85 7.95 -4.21
C PHE A 64 3.78 6.91 -3.92
N SER A 65 3.71 6.47 -2.67
CA SER A 65 2.70 5.52 -2.20
C SER A 65 1.85 6.16 -1.12
N HIS A 66 0.54 6.13 -1.36
CA HIS A 66 -0.47 6.64 -0.43
C HIS A 66 -1.21 5.46 0.19
N GLY A 67 -1.14 5.35 1.52
CA GLY A 67 -1.87 4.31 2.27
C GLY A 67 -1.27 2.90 2.22
N TYR A 68 -0.11 2.69 1.59
CA TYR A 68 0.59 1.40 1.62
C TYR A 68 2.11 1.58 1.57
N CYS A 69 2.83 0.61 2.13
CA CYS A 69 4.28 0.53 2.11
C CYS A 69 4.74 -0.65 1.26
N PRO A 70 5.76 -0.48 0.38
CA PRO A 70 6.06 -1.48 -0.64
C PRO A 70 6.94 -2.62 -0.12
N THR A 71 6.39 -3.52 0.71
CA THR A 71 7.20 -4.58 1.34
C THR A 71 7.36 -5.85 0.52
N ASN A 72 8.60 -6.38 0.51
CA ASN A 72 8.94 -7.68 -0.10
C ASN A 72 8.21 -8.87 0.57
N TYR A 73 7.67 -8.69 1.77
CA TYR A 73 6.97 -9.76 2.51
C TYR A 73 5.47 -9.83 2.22
N THR A 74 4.93 -8.96 1.36
CA THR A 74 3.49 -8.93 1.03
C THR A 74 2.96 -10.28 0.54
N TRP A 75 3.77 -11.03 -0.21
CA TRP A 75 3.44 -12.40 -0.68
C TRP A 75 3.08 -13.36 0.46
N MET A 76 3.66 -13.20 1.64
CA MET A 76 3.47 -14.16 2.75
C MET A 76 2.02 -14.22 3.21
N ALA A 77 1.29 -13.10 3.15
CA ALA A 77 -0.14 -13.07 3.46
C ALA A 77 -0.96 -13.89 2.45
N VAL A 78 -0.63 -13.78 1.16
CA VAL A 78 -1.27 -14.56 0.08
C VAL A 78 -0.98 -16.05 0.25
N PHE A 79 0.27 -16.39 0.54
CA PHE A 79 0.67 -17.79 0.78
C PHE A 79 -0.04 -18.38 2.00
N GLY A 80 -0.14 -17.63 3.10
CA GLY A 80 -0.86 -18.05 4.30
C GLY A 80 -2.35 -18.29 4.04
N LEU A 81 -2.99 -17.39 3.28
CA LEU A 81 -4.39 -17.56 2.87
C LEU A 81 -4.57 -18.80 1.98
N ALA A 82 -3.66 -19.05 1.04
CA ALA A 82 -3.73 -20.21 0.16
C ALA A 82 -3.62 -21.53 0.95
N LEU A 83 -2.68 -21.63 1.89
CA LEU A 83 -2.54 -22.79 2.77
C LEU A 83 -3.78 -22.97 3.65
N PHE A 84 -4.32 -21.87 4.19
CA PHE A 84 -5.57 -21.91 4.94
C PHE A 84 -6.71 -22.50 4.09
N VAL A 85 -6.89 -22.02 2.86
CA VAL A 85 -7.90 -22.57 1.94
C VAL A 85 -7.63 -24.05 1.65
N MET A 86 -6.39 -24.46 1.38
CA MET A 86 -6.09 -25.88 1.12
C MET A 86 -6.33 -26.79 2.32
N ALA A 87 -6.20 -26.29 3.56
CA ALA A 87 -6.42 -27.07 4.76
C ALA A 87 -7.91 -27.15 5.17
N PHE A 88 -8.67 -26.08 4.94
CA PHE A 88 -10.04 -25.93 5.43
C PHE A 88 -11.13 -25.99 4.33
N ALA A 89 -10.78 -25.77 3.06
CA ALA A 89 -11.70 -25.91 1.93
C ALA A 89 -11.91 -27.36 1.39
N PRO A 90 -11.02 -28.37 1.58
CA PRO A 90 -11.31 -29.73 1.13
C PRO A 90 -12.31 -30.38 2.10
N GLY A 91 -13.56 -29.96 1.96
CA GLY A 91 -14.66 -30.19 2.88
C GLY A 91 -15.90 -29.36 2.52
N LEU A 92 -15.75 -28.33 1.68
CA LEU A 92 -16.85 -27.68 0.97
C LEU A 92 -17.32 -28.62 -0.16
N GLY A 93 -17.95 -29.73 0.23
CA GLY A 93 -18.57 -30.66 -0.70
C GLY A 93 -19.63 -29.98 -1.57
N PRO A 94 -20.01 -30.60 -2.70
CA PRO A 94 -21.05 -30.07 -3.57
C PRO A 94 -22.32 -29.79 -2.75
N MET A 95 -22.87 -28.60 -2.95
CA MET A 95 -24.16 -28.22 -2.37
C MET A 95 -25.19 -29.32 -2.66
N PRO A 96 -25.97 -29.78 -1.66
CA PRO A 96 -26.76 -31.00 -1.74
C PRO A 96 -27.78 -31.04 -2.89
N TRP A 97 -28.15 -29.90 -3.48
CA TRP A 97 -29.05 -29.84 -4.64
C TRP A 97 -28.38 -30.14 -6.00
N THR A 98 -27.06 -30.24 -6.06
CA THR A 98 -26.35 -30.65 -7.29
C THR A 98 -26.29 -32.17 -7.45
N ILE A 99 -26.74 -32.91 -6.45
CA ILE A 99 -27.00 -34.36 -6.53
C ILE A 99 -28.52 -34.54 -6.57
N ASN A 100 -29.14 -34.10 -7.67
CA ASN A 100 -30.40 -34.72 -8.07
C ASN A 100 -30.05 -36.00 -8.80
N SER A 101 -30.55 -37.13 -8.32
CA SER A 101 -30.40 -38.45 -8.95
C SER A 101 -31.71 -38.88 -9.61
N GLU A 102 -32.45 -37.93 -10.18
CA GLU A 102 -33.58 -38.18 -11.09
C GLU A 102 -33.17 -37.85 -12.53
#